data_AF-A0A514CJE6-F1
#
_entry.id   AF-A0A514CJE6-F1
#
_cell.length_a   1.000
_cell.length_b   1.000
_cell.length_c   1.000
_cell.angle_alpha   90.00
_cell.angle_beta   90.00
_cell.angle_gamma   90.00
#
_symmetry.space_group_name_H-M   'P 1'
#
loop_
_entity.id
_entity.type
_entity.pdbx_description
1 polymer ?
#
loop_
_entity_poly.entity_id
_entity_poly.type
_entity_poly.pdbx_seq_one_letter_code
_entity_poly.pdbx_strand_id
1 'polypeptide(L)'
;MLTFVTLKSNQQMQKFLTIGFLAVGMYSCQEEEAVNPVLPEDSTEKEIVWESQTKSTSYTVYPFLKRDSNMQYPGALITLESVSNQKFSYVFNYTYNEVAVHSSFQGASPATQSMIPGYGAFANFENQSIYINPTPPAKANRDTISHEQWIKPIYSMDQLYMELGGNALILNERIADKIHFGEKDGKSRGVAFMETINYSYDTEVSEGSSLIKEAADDEAFAGITPVYVSKINMGRMAVVFFETANTYEEVETGLARLMNGEAITEEEQQLLEATTFVISISRGWNGLEIPISMEGVNDFEDFTSMLESGSEDPLYGEGKYGAIVSYELRHIDTNELAEVTFSAAYEVPKFVE
;
A
#
# COMPACT_ATOMS: atom_id res chain seq x y z
N MET A 1 -44.71 17.58 -20.83
CA MET A 1 -45.25 16.45 -20.06
C MET A 1 -44.26 16.20 -18.93
N LEU A 2 -44.42 16.93 -17.83
CA LEU A 2 -43.55 16.90 -16.66
C LEU A 2 -44.38 16.29 -15.53
N THR A 3 -43.87 15.24 -14.88
CA THR A 3 -44.53 14.63 -13.72
C THR A 3 -43.60 14.73 -12.53
N PHE A 4 -43.93 15.63 -11.60
CA PHE A 4 -43.39 15.68 -10.25
C PHE A 4 -44.12 14.66 -9.38
N VAL A 5 -43.38 13.94 -8.53
CA VAL A 5 -43.94 13.14 -7.43
C VAL A 5 -43.39 13.67 -6.12
N THR A 6 -44.28 14.26 -5.31
CA THR A 6 -44.11 14.63 -3.90
C THR A 6 -44.97 13.71 -3.03
N LEU A 7 -44.41 13.13 -1.98
CA LEU A 7 -45.12 12.53 -0.83
C LEU A 7 -44.24 12.75 0.42
N LYS A 8 -44.56 13.77 1.24
CA LYS A 8 -45.37 13.73 2.49
C LYS A 8 -44.57 13.40 3.76
N SER A 9 -44.28 14.45 4.53
CA SER A 9 -43.87 14.40 5.93
C SER A 9 -45.02 13.94 6.83
N ASN A 10 -44.71 13.19 7.88
CA ASN A 10 -45.65 12.87 8.95
C ASN A 10 -45.17 13.51 10.26
N GLN A 11 -45.96 14.49 10.74
CA GLN A 11 -45.90 15.09 12.07
C GLN A 11 -46.81 14.32 13.03
N GLN A 12 -46.32 13.97 14.22
CA GLN A 12 -47.09 13.95 15.47
C GLN A 12 -46.09 14.28 16.61
N MET A 13 -46.22 15.42 17.30
CA MET A 13 -46.99 15.64 18.56
C MET A 13 -46.51 14.72 19.71
N GLN A 14 -46.29 15.13 20.95
CA GLN A 14 -46.51 16.38 21.69
C GLN A 14 -45.80 16.25 23.05
N LYS A 15 -45.20 17.36 23.52
CA LYS A 15 -45.19 17.90 24.90
C LYS A 15 -45.20 16.94 26.09
N PHE A 16 -44.21 17.08 26.99
CA PHE A 16 -44.48 17.37 28.40
C PHE A 16 -43.44 18.32 28.99
N LEU A 17 -43.96 19.36 29.64
CA LEU A 17 -43.32 20.33 30.52
C LEU A 17 -43.30 19.73 31.94
N THR A 18 -42.34 20.06 32.80
CA THR A 18 -42.56 20.67 34.14
C THR A 18 -41.25 20.73 34.96
N ILE A 19 -41.05 21.91 35.53
CA ILE A 19 -39.99 22.38 36.43
C ILE A 19 -40.22 21.83 37.85
N GLY A 20 -39.14 21.54 38.58
CA GLY A 20 -39.16 21.33 40.03
C GLY A 20 -37.83 21.75 40.67
N PHE A 21 -37.90 22.75 41.55
CA PHE A 21 -36.80 23.41 42.28
C PHE A 21 -36.50 22.73 43.63
N LEU A 22 -35.30 23.01 44.16
CA LEU A 22 -34.90 23.23 45.57
C LEU A 22 -34.54 22.05 46.51
N ALA A 23 -33.26 22.01 46.93
CA ALA A 23 -32.77 22.11 48.33
C ALA A 23 -31.25 21.82 48.37
N VAL A 24 -30.38 22.84 48.51
CA VAL A 24 -29.71 23.27 49.76
C VAL A 24 -28.99 22.14 50.51
N GLY A 25 -27.66 22.15 50.41
CA GLY A 25 -26.75 21.46 51.32
C GLY A 25 -25.45 22.26 51.40
N MET A 26 -25.36 23.15 52.39
CA MET A 26 -24.12 23.83 52.75
C MET A 26 -23.18 22.82 53.42
N TYR A 27 -21.95 22.71 52.93
CA TYR A 27 -20.81 22.34 53.76
C TYR A 27 -19.63 23.24 53.38
N SER A 28 -19.20 24.05 54.34
CA SER A 28 -17.93 24.75 54.32
C SER A 28 -16.83 23.74 54.62
N CYS A 29 -15.80 23.68 53.78
CA CYS A 29 -14.48 23.18 54.15
C CYS A 29 -13.42 24.10 53.55
N GLN A 30 -12.35 24.21 54.31
CA GLN A 30 -11.33 25.24 54.30
C GLN A 30 -10.53 25.29 52.98
N GLU A 31 -10.07 26.49 52.63
CA GLU A 31 -8.96 26.71 51.71
C GLU A 31 -7.71 26.02 52.31
N GLU A 32 -7.37 24.84 51.79
CA GLU A 32 -6.00 24.34 51.83
C GLU A 32 -5.26 24.92 50.63
N GLU A 33 -4.22 25.69 50.92
CA GLU A 33 -3.27 26.21 49.94
C GLU A 33 -2.80 25.05 49.05
N ALA A 34 -2.97 25.22 47.74
CA ALA A 34 -2.42 24.31 46.75
C ALA A 34 -0.89 24.27 46.92
N VAL A 35 -0.39 23.20 47.52
CA VAL A 35 1.02 22.83 47.46
C VAL A 35 1.32 22.52 46.00
N ASN A 36 1.90 23.49 45.29
CA ASN A 36 2.49 23.24 43.99
C ASN A 36 3.49 22.08 44.15
N PRO A 37 3.31 20.95 43.46
CA PRO A 37 4.35 19.94 43.42
C PRO A 37 5.60 20.59 42.81
N VAL A 38 6.67 20.69 43.60
CA VAL A 38 8.01 20.99 43.09
C VAL A 38 8.36 19.81 42.19
N LEU A 39 8.19 20.01 40.89
CA LEU A 39 8.74 19.12 39.88
C LEU A 39 10.24 19.03 40.15
N PRO A 40 10.83 17.84 40.24
CA PRO A 40 12.29 17.73 40.27
C PRO A 40 12.84 18.35 38.98
N GLU A 41 13.58 19.44 39.11
CA GLU A 41 14.46 19.99 38.09
C GLU A 41 15.57 18.96 37.81
N ASP A 42 15.25 17.95 37.02
CA ASP A 42 16.24 17.15 36.32
C ASP A 42 15.63 16.63 35.00
N SER A 43 15.05 17.55 34.23
CA SER A 43 14.88 17.35 32.79
C SER A 43 16.05 18.05 32.11
N THR A 44 17.13 17.30 31.88
CA THR A 44 18.00 17.64 30.76
C THR A 44 17.12 17.55 29.51
N GLU A 45 16.58 18.69 29.06
CA GLU A 45 15.91 18.80 27.76
C GLU A 45 16.95 18.36 26.74
N LYS A 46 16.86 17.12 26.28
CA LYS A 46 17.70 16.60 25.20
C LYS A 46 17.43 17.48 23.99
N GLU A 47 18.45 18.24 23.58
CA GLU A 47 18.35 19.07 22.39
C GLU A 47 18.22 18.14 21.17
N ILE A 48 17.12 18.29 20.42
CA ILE A 48 16.90 17.55 19.17
C ILE A 48 17.55 18.35 18.05
N VAL A 49 18.67 17.85 17.55
CA VAL A 49 19.33 18.37 16.35
C VAL A 49 18.89 17.56 15.14
N TRP A 50 18.68 18.22 14.00
CA TRP A 50 18.29 17.54 12.76
C TRP A 50 19.52 17.39 11.87
N GLU A 51 19.84 16.15 11.48
CA GLU A 51 21.00 15.83 10.64
C GLU A 51 20.52 15.43 9.24
N SER A 52 21.04 16.11 8.22
CA SER A 52 20.76 15.76 6.83
C SER A 52 21.47 14.46 6.45
N GLN A 53 20.76 13.57 5.78
CA GLN A 53 21.34 12.38 5.16
C GLN A 53 20.81 12.21 3.74
N THR A 54 21.54 11.42 2.95
CA THR A 54 21.11 10.95 1.64
C THR A 54 21.19 9.45 1.63
N LYS A 55 20.09 8.79 1.30
CA LYS A 55 20.03 7.34 1.13
C LYS A 55 19.58 6.99 -0.28
N SER A 56 19.91 5.77 -0.68
CA SER A 56 19.44 5.17 -1.93
C SER A 56 19.09 3.72 -1.73
N THR A 57 18.12 3.24 -2.50
CA THR A 57 17.69 1.84 -2.56
C THR A 57 17.45 1.45 -4.01
N SER A 58 17.72 0.19 -4.35
CA SER A 58 17.52 -0.35 -5.70
C SER A 58 16.37 -1.36 -5.68
N TYR A 59 15.55 -1.35 -6.74
CA TYR A 59 14.47 -2.31 -6.95
C TYR A 59 14.64 -3.03 -8.27
N THR A 60 14.41 -4.33 -8.24
CA THR A 60 14.17 -5.19 -9.43
C THR A 60 12.73 -5.71 -9.47
N VAL A 61 12.05 -5.68 -8.32
CA VAL A 61 10.62 -5.96 -8.14
C VAL A 61 9.96 -4.66 -7.70
N TYR A 62 8.99 -4.18 -8.46
CA TYR A 62 8.40 -2.86 -8.27
C TYR A 62 7.01 -2.99 -7.66
N PRO A 63 6.75 -2.41 -6.47
CA PRO A 63 5.40 -2.37 -5.89
C PRO A 63 4.41 -1.69 -6.85
N PHE A 64 3.22 -2.24 -6.97
CA PHE A 64 2.18 -1.77 -7.87
C PHE A 64 1.11 -0.95 -7.13
N LEU A 65 1.34 0.36 -7.02
CA LEU A 65 0.55 1.22 -6.14
C LEU A 65 -0.65 1.90 -6.81
N LYS A 66 -0.85 1.81 -8.12
CA LYS A 66 -2.14 2.09 -8.80
C LYS A 66 -2.07 1.76 -10.30
N ARG A 67 -3.23 1.40 -10.85
CA ARG A 67 -3.50 1.32 -12.29
C ARG A 67 -3.65 2.71 -12.91
N ASP A 68 -2.76 3.04 -13.84
CA ASP A 68 -3.07 3.93 -14.95
C ASP A 68 -3.18 3.10 -16.25
N SER A 69 -4.42 2.79 -16.65
CA SER A 69 -4.81 2.22 -17.94
C SER A 69 -4.37 0.77 -18.31
N ASN A 70 -4.83 0.30 -19.48
CA ASN A 70 -4.92 -1.09 -20.01
C ASN A 70 -3.58 -1.83 -20.24
N MET A 71 -2.61 -1.70 -19.35
CA MET A 71 -1.21 -1.73 -19.77
C MET A 71 -0.27 -2.49 -18.84
N GLN A 72 -0.83 -3.16 -17.82
CA GLN A 72 -0.14 -4.18 -17.03
C GLN A 72 -0.52 -5.57 -17.57
N TYR A 73 0.24 -6.04 -18.53
CA TYR A 73 0.16 -7.42 -18.99
C TYR A 73 1.57 -7.97 -19.24
N PRO A 74 1.78 -9.28 -19.10
CA PRO A 74 3.07 -9.90 -19.36
C PRO A 74 3.52 -9.63 -20.81
N GLY A 75 4.73 -9.10 -20.98
CA GLY A 75 5.30 -8.68 -22.26
C GLY A 75 5.02 -7.23 -22.68
N ALA A 76 4.32 -6.43 -21.88
CA ALA A 76 4.12 -5.00 -22.19
C ALA A 76 5.45 -4.23 -22.22
N LEU A 77 5.69 -3.44 -23.27
CA LEU A 77 6.91 -2.63 -23.43
C LEU A 77 6.74 -1.20 -22.91
N ILE A 78 7.64 -0.79 -22.03
CA ILE A 78 7.73 0.54 -21.43
C ILE A 78 9.17 1.06 -21.47
N THR A 79 9.36 2.31 -21.08
CA THR A 79 10.70 2.89 -20.87
C THR A 79 11.09 2.81 -19.40
N LEU A 80 12.34 2.42 -19.12
CA LEU A 80 12.83 2.32 -17.75
C LEU A 80 12.77 3.68 -17.02
N GLU A 81 13.06 4.77 -17.73
CA GLU A 81 13.00 6.13 -17.21
C GLU A 81 11.59 6.53 -16.74
N SER A 82 10.56 5.94 -17.35
CA SER A 82 9.18 6.20 -16.97
C SER A 82 8.71 5.48 -15.71
N VAL A 83 9.46 4.46 -15.28
CA VAL A 83 9.27 3.81 -13.98
C VAL A 83 9.70 4.79 -12.89
N SER A 84 10.88 5.41 -13.05
CA SER A 84 11.42 6.37 -12.09
C SER A 84 10.55 7.61 -11.88
N ASN A 85 9.80 8.02 -12.92
CA ASN A 85 8.91 9.19 -12.86
C ASN A 85 7.41 8.83 -12.79
N GLN A 86 7.07 7.54 -12.64
CA GLN A 86 5.71 7.01 -12.50
C GLN A 86 4.76 7.31 -13.67
N LYS A 87 5.28 7.67 -14.84
CA LYS A 87 4.44 7.95 -16.02
C LYS A 87 4.21 6.71 -16.88
N PHE A 88 4.98 5.64 -16.68
CA PHE A 88 4.85 4.37 -17.42
C PHE A 88 4.66 4.58 -18.93
N SER A 89 5.60 5.30 -19.54
CA SER A 89 5.57 5.67 -20.94
C SER A 89 5.88 4.46 -21.81
N TYR A 90 4.93 4.14 -22.67
CA TYR A 90 4.99 3.00 -23.57
C TYR A 90 5.90 3.28 -24.74
N VAL A 91 6.58 2.22 -25.14
CA VAL A 91 7.17 2.18 -26.46
C VAL A 91 6.07 1.71 -27.42
N PHE A 92 5.99 2.31 -28.60
CA PHE A 92 5.06 1.92 -29.67
C PHE A 92 5.84 1.67 -30.97
N ASN A 93 5.14 1.27 -32.04
CA ASN A 93 5.68 1.04 -33.39
C ASN A 93 6.61 -0.17 -33.56
N TYR A 94 6.28 -1.29 -32.90
CA TYR A 94 6.92 -2.58 -33.14
C TYR A 94 5.86 -3.67 -33.36
N THR A 95 6.30 -4.81 -33.87
CA THR A 95 5.48 -6.02 -33.95
C THR A 95 6.02 -7.04 -32.96
N TYR A 96 5.18 -7.47 -32.02
CA TYR A 96 5.54 -8.53 -31.09
C TYR A 96 5.72 -9.89 -31.78
N ASN A 97 6.63 -10.68 -31.24
CA ASN A 97 6.61 -12.13 -31.39
C ASN A 97 5.56 -12.74 -30.44
N GLU A 98 5.13 -13.96 -30.76
CA GLU A 98 4.36 -14.75 -29.81
C GLU A 98 5.28 -15.20 -28.68
N VAL A 99 4.81 -15.10 -27.44
CA VAL A 99 5.53 -15.52 -26.24
C VAL A 99 4.66 -16.47 -25.43
N ALA A 100 5.29 -17.37 -24.67
CA ALA A 100 4.58 -18.17 -23.68
C ALA A 100 4.44 -17.36 -22.39
N VAL A 101 3.26 -17.42 -21.78
CA VAL A 101 3.03 -16.85 -20.46
C VAL A 101 2.53 -17.96 -19.55
N HIS A 102 3.17 -18.09 -18.39
CA HIS A 102 2.94 -19.15 -17.42
C HIS A 102 2.24 -18.58 -16.19
N SER A 103 1.17 -19.24 -15.75
CA SER A 103 0.55 -18.97 -14.46
C SER A 103 1.15 -19.90 -13.42
N SER A 104 1.57 -19.36 -12.28
CA SER A 104 1.93 -20.18 -11.11
C SER A 104 0.73 -20.53 -10.23
N PHE A 105 -0.48 -20.10 -10.60
CA PHE A 105 -1.70 -20.42 -9.86
C PHE A 105 -1.96 -21.94 -9.84
N GLN A 106 -2.07 -22.49 -8.63
CA GLN A 106 -2.30 -23.93 -8.46
C GLN A 106 -3.67 -24.33 -9.04
N GLY A 107 -3.66 -25.32 -9.94
CA GLY A 107 -4.88 -25.76 -10.63
C GLY A 107 -5.35 -24.82 -11.75
N ALA A 108 -4.48 -23.92 -12.22
CA ALA A 108 -4.72 -23.13 -13.42
C ALA A 108 -4.98 -24.04 -14.63
N SER A 109 -6.01 -23.73 -15.42
CA SER A 109 -6.36 -24.47 -16.62
C SER A 109 -6.91 -23.53 -17.71
N PRO A 110 -6.10 -23.15 -18.71
CA PRO A 110 -4.71 -23.57 -18.94
C PRO A 110 -3.73 -22.90 -17.94
N ALA A 111 -2.63 -23.60 -17.62
CA ALA A 111 -1.52 -23.04 -16.82
C ALA A 111 -0.49 -22.27 -17.67
N THR A 112 -0.55 -22.41 -19.00
CA THR A 112 0.34 -21.73 -19.93
C THR A 112 -0.41 -21.41 -21.20
N GLN A 113 -0.17 -20.23 -21.76
CA GLN A 113 -0.71 -19.83 -23.04
C GLN A 113 0.35 -19.12 -23.89
N SER A 114 0.51 -19.57 -25.13
CA SER A 114 1.21 -18.81 -26.16
C SER A 114 0.29 -17.69 -26.63
N MET A 115 0.79 -16.45 -26.59
CA MET A 115 0.04 -15.29 -27.03
C MET A 115 0.95 -14.19 -27.56
N ILE A 116 0.39 -13.36 -28.44
CA ILE A 116 0.98 -12.06 -28.76
C ILE A 116 0.68 -11.13 -27.56
N PRO A 117 1.70 -10.54 -26.91
CA PRO A 117 1.52 -9.64 -25.80
C PRO A 117 0.46 -8.57 -26.09
N GLY A 118 -0.52 -8.49 -25.21
CA GLY A 118 -1.59 -7.53 -25.28
C GLY A 118 -2.58 -7.71 -24.13
N TYR A 119 -3.10 -6.61 -23.60
CA TYR A 119 -4.02 -6.64 -22.46
C TYR A 119 -5.23 -7.55 -22.67
N GLY A 120 -5.87 -7.49 -23.83
CA GLY A 120 -7.03 -8.34 -24.12
C GLY A 120 -6.68 -9.83 -24.19
N ALA A 121 -5.49 -10.18 -24.69
CA ALA A 121 -5.03 -11.56 -24.73
C ALA A 121 -4.73 -12.07 -23.31
N PHE A 122 -4.04 -11.25 -22.51
CA PHE A 122 -3.74 -11.58 -21.12
C PHE A 122 -5.00 -11.68 -20.26
N ALA A 123 -5.92 -10.72 -20.33
CA ALA A 123 -7.18 -10.77 -19.59
C ALA A 123 -8.01 -12.01 -19.94
N ASN A 124 -7.99 -12.46 -21.20
CA ASN A 124 -8.63 -13.72 -21.60
C ASN A 124 -7.91 -14.94 -21.00
N PHE A 125 -6.56 -14.97 -21.05
CA PHE A 125 -5.77 -16.03 -20.44
C PHE A 125 -6.02 -16.14 -18.93
N GLU A 126 -5.92 -15.02 -18.22
CA GLU A 126 -6.18 -14.93 -16.79
C GLU A 126 -7.58 -15.44 -16.46
N ASN A 127 -8.60 -14.94 -17.17
CA ASN A 127 -9.98 -15.36 -16.98
C ASN A 127 -10.15 -16.88 -17.15
N GLN A 128 -9.52 -17.47 -18.17
CA GLN A 128 -9.58 -18.92 -18.38
C GLN A 128 -8.83 -19.69 -17.29
N SER A 129 -7.61 -19.24 -16.95
CA SER A 129 -6.75 -19.89 -15.95
C SER A 129 -7.39 -19.92 -14.57
N ILE A 130 -8.18 -18.91 -14.20
CA ILE A 130 -8.72 -18.69 -12.86
C ILE A 130 -10.20 -19.09 -12.74
N TYR A 131 -11.08 -18.64 -13.65
CA TYR A 131 -12.54 -18.74 -13.45
C TYR A 131 -13.10 -20.14 -13.71
N ILE A 132 -12.36 -20.99 -14.41
CA ILE A 132 -12.77 -22.39 -14.62
C ILE A 132 -12.57 -23.22 -13.33
N ASN A 133 -11.86 -22.68 -12.33
CA ASN A 133 -11.62 -23.34 -11.03
C ASN A 133 -12.38 -22.61 -9.88
N PRO A 134 -13.59 -23.07 -9.50
CA PRO A 134 -14.50 -22.34 -8.62
C PRO A 134 -14.12 -22.38 -7.14
N THR A 135 -13.08 -23.10 -6.74
CA THR A 135 -12.67 -23.19 -5.33
C THR A 135 -11.40 -22.39 -5.10
N PRO A 136 -11.45 -21.25 -4.38
CA PRO A 136 -10.23 -20.55 -3.99
C PRO A 136 -9.44 -21.40 -3.02
N PRO A 137 -8.12 -21.20 -2.90
CA PRO A 137 -7.42 -21.61 -1.69
C PRO A 137 -8.11 -20.94 -0.48
N ALA A 138 -8.59 -21.76 0.46
CA ALA A 138 -9.45 -21.32 1.58
C ALA A 138 -8.74 -20.39 2.59
N LYS A 139 -7.41 -20.26 2.49
CA LYS A 139 -6.55 -19.31 3.19
C LYS A 139 -5.33 -19.05 2.30
N ALA A 140 -4.68 -17.89 2.40
CA ALA A 140 -3.38 -17.63 1.77
C ALA A 140 -2.23 -18.50 2.35
N ASN A 141 -2.53 -19.57 3.08
CA ASN A 141 -1.56 -20.28 3.89
C ASN A 141 -1.46 -21.76 3.47
N ARG A 142 -0.63 -21.96 2.44
CA ARG A 142 0.24 -23.13 2.13
C ARG A 142 0.95 -23.00 0.76
N ASP A 143 0.49 -22.10 -0.11
CA ASP A 143 0.99 -21.90 -1.48
C ASP A 143 1.43 -20.44 -1.80
N THR A 144 1.62 -19.60 -0.77
CA THR A 144 2.14 -18.22 -0.92
C THR A 144 3.54 -18.26 -1.53
N ILE A 145 3.76 -17.50 -2.61
CA ILE A 145 5.07 -17.46 -3.29
C ILE A 145 6.06 -16.62 -2.49
N SER A 146 5.58 -15.54 -1.88
CA SER A 146 6.38 -14.69 -0.99
C SER A 146 5.48 -13.87 -0.08
N HIS A 147 6.09 -13.42 1.01
CA HIS A 147 5.53 -12.48 1.95
C HIS A 147 6.61 -11.46 2.31
N GLU A 148 6.31 -10.18 2.13
CA GLU A 148 7.20 -9.09 2.55
C GLU A 148 6.50 -8.23 3.57
N GLN A 149 7.19 -7.95 4.67
CA GLN A 149 6.72 -7.05 5.71
C GLN A 149 7.86 -6.20 6.25
N TRP A 150 7.60 -4.93 6.49
CA TRP A 150 8.53 -4.05 7.21
C TRP A 150 7.80 -2.86 7.83
N ILE A 151 8.40 -2.30 8.88
CA ILE A 151 8.00 -1.04 9.51
C ILE A 151 9.22 -0.12 9.47
N LYS A 152 9.02 1.13 9.04
CA LYS A 152 10.10 2.11 8.92
C LYS A 152 9.66 3.49 9.40
N PRO A 153 10.53 4.26 10.07
CA PRO A 153 10.27 5.66 10.33
C PRO A 153 10.42 6.45 9.03
N ILE A 154 9.50 7.38 8.79
CA ILE A 154 9.45 8.20 7.58
C ILE A 154 9.50 9.67 7.98
N TYR A 155 10.54 10.35 7.50
CA TYR A 155 10.86 11.73 7.86
C TYR A 155 10.61 12.71 6.70
N SER A 156 10.25 12.23 5.51
CA SER A 156 9.87 13.08 4.38
C SER A 156 9.07 12.30 3.33
N MET A 157 8.33 13.01 2.48
CA MET A 157 7.65 12.41 1.34
C MET A 157 8.64 11.80 0.32
N ASP A 158 9.81 12.42 0.12
CA ASP A 158 10.83 11.88 -0.79
C ASP A 158 11.39 10.55 -0.28
N GLN A 159 11.62 10.44 1.04
CA GLN A 159 11.98 9.16 1.65
C GLN A 159 10.87 8.14 1.45
N LEU A 160 9.61 8.51 1.68
CA LEU A 160 8.47 7.60 1.48
C LEU A 160 8.43 7.06 0.04
N TYR A 161 8.63 7.94 -0.95
CA TYR A 161 8.67 7.52 -2.36
C TYR A 161 9.82 6.56 -2.61
N MET A 162 11.01 6.87 -2.11
CA MET A 162 12.17 6.00 -2.21
C MET A 162 11.88 4.60 -1.62
N GLU A 163 11.30 4.52 -0.42
CA GLU A 163 11.01 3.24 0.27
C GLU A 163 9.89 2.41 -0.38
N LEU A 164 9.05 3.03 -1.22
CA LEU A 164 7.94 2.39 -1.93
C LEU A 164 8.21 2.26 -3.44
N GLY A 165 9.48 2.10 -3.83
CA GLY A 165 9.88 1.87 -5.22
C GLY A 165 9.53 3.01 -6.16
N GLY A 166 9.48 4.22 -5.62
CA GLY A 166 9.10 5.43 -6.32
C GLY A 166 7.73 5.34 -6.95
N ASN A 167 6.75 4.62 -6.40
CA ASN A 167 5.36 4.55 -6.90
C ASN A 167 4.34 5.25 -5.96
N ALA A 168 4.82 5.88 -4.88
CA ALA A 168 3.96 6.48 -3.87
C ALA A 168 3.57 7.95 -4.12
N LEU A 169 3.98 8.57 -5.26
CA LEU A 169 3.51 9.94 -5.60
C LEU A 169 1.98 9.96 -5.73
N ILE A 170 1.40 8.85 -6.17
CA ILE A 170 -0.05 8.73 -6.33
C ILE A 170 -0.83 8.71 -5.01
N LEU A 171 -0.14 8.36 -3.92
CA LEU A 171 -0.68 8.43 -2.57
C LEU A 171 -0.50 9.82 -1.96
N ASN A 172 0.31 10.70 -2.57
CA ASN A 172 0.68 12.01 -2.01
C ASN A 172 -0.54 12.84 -1.59
N GLU A 173 -1.41 13.19 -2.55
CA GLU A 173 -2.59 14.05 -2.28
C GLU A 173 -3.54 13.42 -1.25
N ARG A 174 -3.50 12.09 -1.10
CA ARG A 174 -4.39 11.32 -0.24
C ARG A 174 -3.85 11.12 1.18
N ILE A 175 -2.53 11.11 1.32
CA ILE A 175 -1.81 10.84 2.56
C ILE A 175 -1.28 12.13 3.18
N ALA A 176 -0.76 13.07 2.38
CA ALA A 176 -0.16 14.30 2.88
C ALA A 176 -1.14 15.18 3.68
N ASP A 177 -2.44 15.14 3.36
CA ASP A 177 -3.49 15.84 4.12
C ASP A 177 -3.84 15.16 5.45
N LYS A 178 -3.37 13.93 5.68
CA LYS A 178 -3.71 13.11 6.86
C LYS A 178 -2.51 12.82 7.76
N ILE A 179 -1.33 12.65 7.17
CA ILE A 179 -0.07 12.32 7.85
C ILE A 179 1.00 13.31 7.39
N HIS A 180 1.52 14.10 8.32
CA HIS A 180 2.32 15.29 8.01
C HIS A 180 3.82 14.98 7.98
N PHE A 181 4.25 14.16 7.03
CA PHE A 181 5.67 13.77 6.92
C PHE A 181 6.60 14.98 6.75
N GLY A 182 7.69 15.00 7.54
CA GLY A 182 8.69 16.08 7.53
C GLY A 182 8.43 17.23 8.48
N GLU A 183 7.31 17.22 9.22
CA GLU A 183 7.11 18.19 10.29
C GLU A 183 8.00 17.91 11.51
N LYS A 184 8.53 18.99 12.08
CA LYS A 184 9.40 18.97 13.27
C LYS A 184 8.62 19.31 14.54
N ASP A 185 7.45 18.70 14.68
CA ASP A 185 6.49 18.94 15.77
C ASP A 185 6.62 17.96 16.95
N GLY A 186 7.67 17.13 16.94
CA GLY A 186 7.93 16.13 17.98
C GLY A 186 7.12 14.85 17.85
N LYS A 187 6.27 14.71 16.84
CA LYS A 187 5.52 13.47 16.57
C LYS A 187 6.35 12.46 15.78
N SER A 188 6.11 11.19 16.07
CA SER A 188 6.68 10.07 15.32
C SER A 188 5.78 9.70 14.15
N ARG A 189 6.41 9.41 13.01
CA ARG A 189 5.73 9.08 11.76
C ARG A 189 6.41 7.92 11.08
N GLY A 190 5.64 7.04 10.48
CA GLY A 190 6.19 5.88 9.81
C GLY A 190 5.21 5.20 8.88
N VAL A 191 5.71 4.12 8.28
CA VAL A 191 4.96 3.24 7.40
C VAL A 191 5.21 1.80 7.78
N ALA A 192 4.12 1.02 7.84
CA ALA A 192 4.17 -0.43 7.78
C ALA A 192 3.71 -0.89 6.39
N PHE A 193 4.51 -1.73 5.75
CA PHE A 193 4.24 -2.33 4.46
C PHE A 193 4.02 -3.82 4.65
N MET A 194 3.01 -4.37 3.97
CA MET A 194 2.72 -5.80 3.93
C MET A 194 2.36 -6.18 2.50
N GLU A 195 2.99 -7.22 1.96
CA GLU A 195 2.65 -7.84 0.69
C GLU A 195 2.57 -9.36 0.85
N THR A 196 1.53 -9.94 0.26
CA THR A 196 1.30 -11.37 0.17
C THR A 196 1.10 -11.73 -1.29
N ILE A 197 2.03 -12.48 -1.89
CA ILE A 197 1.93 -12.92 -3.29
C ILE A 197 1.29 -14.30 -3.34
N ASN A 198 0.10 -14.38 -3.95
CA ASN A 198 -0.68 -15.60 -4.09
C ASN A 198 -0.26 -16.43 -5.29
N TYR A 199 0.00 -15.78 -6.43
CA TYR A 199 0.49 -16.40 -7.66
C TYR A 199 1.09 -15.32 -8.57
N SER A 200 1.59 -15.71 -9.73
CA SER A 200 2.26 -14.86 -10.71
C SER A 200 1.92 -15.27 -12.13
N TYR A 201 2.16 -14.34 -13.04
CA TYR A 201 2.22 -14.57 -14.48
C TYR A 201 3.60 -14.19 -15.00
N ASP A 202 4.31 -15.17 -15.55
CA ASP A 202 5.70 -15.04 -15.99
C ASP A 202 5.77 -15.15 -17.53
N THR A 203 6.41 -14.17 -18.17
CA THR A 203 6.64 -14.15 -19.63
C THR A 203 7.92 -14.90 -19.94
N GLU A 204 7.84 -15.93 -20.78
CA GLU A 204 8.99 -16.65 -21.31
C GLU A 204 9.36 -16.11 -22.69
N VAL A 205 10.55 -15.51 -22.79
CA VAL A 205 11.22 -15.23 -24.06
C VAL A 205 12.32 -16.29 -24.21
N SER A 206 12.12 -17.23 -25.13
CA SER A 206 13.04 -18.35 -25.33
C SER A 206 14.44 -17.89 -25.70
N GLU A 207 15.46 -18.63 -25.28
CA GLU A 207 16.87 -18.33 -25.58
C GLU A 207 17.09 -18.18 -27.09
N GLY A 208 17.76 -17.11 -27.50
CA GLY A 208 18.00 -16.78 -28.91
C GLY A 208 16.79 -16.24 -29.67
N SER A 209 15.66 -16.02 -29.00
CA SER A 209 14.50 -15.29 -29.53
C SER A 209 14.45 -13.86 -29.01
N SER A 210 13.63 -13.02 -29.63
CA SER A 210 13.34 -11.66 -29.17
C SER A 210 11.85 -11.49 -28.90
N LEU A 211 11.49 -10.61 -27.96
CA LEU A 211 10.10 -10.22 -27.71
C LEU A 211 9.47 -9.51 -28.93
N ILE A 212 10.29 -8.85 -29.75
CA ILE A 212 9.86 -8.12 -30.95
C ILE A 212 10.46 -8.73 -32.21
N LYS A 213 9.75 -8.61 -33.32
CA LYS A 213 10.28 -8.95 -34.65
C LYS A 213 11.36 -7.92 -35.02
N GLU A 214 12.47 -8.38 -35.62
CA GLU A 214 13.66 -7.58 -36.02
C GLU A 214 13.39 -6.52 -37.12
N ALA A 215 12.30 -5.76 -37.03
CA ALA A 215 11.94 -4.69 -37.94
C ALA A 215 11.51 -3.41 -37.22
N ALA A 216 11.79 -3.28 -35.92
CA ALA A 216 11.70 -2.00 -35.25
C ALA A 216 12.87 -1.14 -35.77
N ASP A 217 12.57 0.04 -36.32
CA ASP A 217 13.60 1.03 -36.65
C ASP A 217 14.46 1.25 -35.40
N ASP A 218 15.78 1.11 -35.49
CA ASP A 218 16.68 1.37 -34.35
C ASP A 218 16.48 2.80 -33.80
N GLU A 219 15.96 3.72 -34.64
CA GLU A 219 15.53 5.06 -34.25
C GLU A 219 14.37 5.08 -33.23
N ALA A 220 13.51 4.06 -33.20
CA ALA A 220 12.39 3.97 -32.26
C ALA A 220 12.86 3.80 -30.80
N PHE A 221 14.08 3.29 -30.60
CA PHE A 221 14.71 3.14 -29.29
C PHE A 221 15.78 4.21 -29.00
N ALA A 222 15.99 5.15 -29.92
CA ALA A 222 17.02 6.17 -29.75
C ALA A 222 16.71 7.08 -28.54
N GLY A 223 17.60 7.06 -27.55
CA GLY A 223 17.49 7.89 -26.35
C GLY A 223 16.48 7.41 -25.31
N ILE A 224 16.01 6.16 -25.42
CA ILE A 224 15.17 5.51 -24.40
C ILE A 224 15.76 4.16 -24.01
N THR A 225 15.44 3.69 -22.80
CA THR A 225 15.83 2.35 -22.34
C THR A 225 14.61 1.43 -22.36
N PRO A 226 14.36 0.66 -23.44
CA PRO A 226 13.19 -0.20 -23.54
C PRO A 226 13.30 -1.42 -22.62
N VAL A 227 12.26 -1.63 -21.82
CA VAL A 227 12.11 -2.78 -20.95
C VAL A 227 10.71 -3.35 -21.10
N TYR A 228 10.54 -4.63 -20.80
CA TYR A 228 9.23 -5.28 -20.83
C TYR A 228 8.84 -5.86 -19.48
N VAL A 229 7.53 -5.96 -19.23
CA VAL A 229 6.97 -6.61 -18.04
C VAL A 229 7.22 -8.12 -18.13
N SER A 230 8.24 -8.61 -17.43
CA SER A 230 8.59 -10.02 -17.45
C SER A 230 7.75 -10.85 -16.50
N LYS A 231 7.31 -10.25 -15.39
CA LYS A 231 6.51 -10.93 -14.37
C LYS A 231 5.49 -9.99 -13.77
N ILE A 232 4.31 -10.51 -13.49
CA ILE A 232 3.26 -9.85 -12.71
C ILE A 232 2.95 -10.72 -11.51
N ASN A 233 3.02 -10.15 -10.31
CA ASN A 233 2.64 -10.82 -9.08
C ASN A 233 1.22 -10.44 -8.68
N MET A 234 0.41 -11.46 -8.44
CA MET A 234 -0.98 -11.36 -8.02
C MET A 234 -1.09 -11.71 -6.55
N GLY A 235 -1.71 -10.84 -5.75
CA GLY A 235 -1.62 -10.94 -4.31
C GLY A 235 -2.50 -9.94 -3.57
N ARG A 236 -2.11 -9.66 -2.33
CA ARG A 236 -2.68 -8.58 -1.53
C ARG A 236 -1.54 -7.75 -0.98
N MET A 237 -1.70 -6.44 -1.01
CA MET A 237 -0.73 -5.50 -0.48
C MET A 237 -1.45 -4.45 0.34
N ALA A 238 -0.79 -4.00 1.39
CA ALA A 238 -1.23 -2.85 2.12
C ALA A 238 -0.09 -2.02 2.67
N VAL A 239 -0.39 -0.73 2.78
CA VAL A 239 0.52 0.29 3.27
C VAL A 239 -0.22 1.07 4.36
N VAL A 240 0.25 0.93 5.59
CA VAL A 240 -0.27 1.59 6.78
C VAL A 240 0.63 2.76 7.10
N PHE A 241 0.12 3.96 6.93
CA PHE A 241 0.77 5.20 7.35
C PHE A 241 0.32 5.54 8.76
N PHE A 242 1.24 5.99 9.60
CA PHE A 242 0.89 6.37 10.97
C PHE A 242 1.57 7.66 11.43
N GLU A 243 0.86 8.37 12.31
CA GLU A 243 1.33 9.55 13.04
C GLU A 243 0.93 9.43 14.50
N THR A 244 1.88 9.65 15.42
CA THR A 244 1.64 9.49 16.86
C THR A 244 2.40 10.55 17.67
N ALA A 245 1.91 10.83 18.88
CA ALA A 245 2.66 11.58 19.89
C ALA A 245 3.62 10.70 20.71
N ASN A 246 3.50 9.37 20.61
CA ASN A 246 4.39 8.42 21.27
C ASN A 246 5.71 8.25 20.50
N THR A 247 6.67 7.51 21.08
CA THR A 247 7.92 7.20 20.38
C THR A 247 7.67 6.24 19.22
N TYR A 248 8.52 6.32 18.19
CA TYR A 248 8.44 5.41 17.04
C TYR A 248 8.60 3.95 17.47
N GLU A 249 9.55 3.70 18.38
CA GLU A 249 9.92 2.36 18.85
C GLU A 249 8.76 1.66 19.57
N GLU A 250 7.97 2.40 20.35
CA GLU A 250 6.79 1.85 21.03
C GLU A 250 5.69 1.47 20.04
N VAL A 251 5.42 2.32 19.05
CA VAL A 251 4.44 2.02 17.98
C VAL A 251 4.92 0.86 17.11
N GLU A 252 6.20 0.85 16.72
CA GLU A 252 6.81 -0.23 15.93
C GLU A 252 6.66 -1.57 16.64
N THR A 253 6.93 -1.61 17.95
CA THR A 253 6.79 -2.84 18.74
C THR A 253 5.36 -3.37 18.72
N GLY A 254 4.37 -2.51 19.00
CA GLY A 254 2.95 -2.90 18.99
C GLY A 254 2.47 -3.34 17.61
N LEU A 255 2.81 -2.58 16.56
CA LEU A 255 2.45 -2.90 15.17
C LEU A 255 3.10 -4.19 14.70
N ALA A 256 4.38 -4.44 15.00
CA ALA A 256 5.07 -5.65 14.60
C ALA A 256 4.41 -6.90 15.21
N ARG A 257 3.96 -6.82 16.47
CA ARG A 257 3.22 -7.92 17.12
C ARG A 257 1.89 -8.19 16.42
N LEU A 258 1.11 -7.15 16.12
CA LEU A 258 -0.15 -7.29 15.36
C LEU A 258 0.07 -7.90 13.97
N MET A 259 1.10 -7.45 13.25
CA MET A 259 1.45 -7.96 11.91
C MET A 259 1.88 -9.43 11.92
N ASN A 260 2.46 -9.89 13.04
CA ASN A 260 2.85 -11.29 13.25
C ASN A 260 1.72 -12.16 13.86
N GLY A 261 0.53 -11.59 14.09
CA GLY A 261 -0.58 -12.29 14.73
C GLY A 261 -0.35 -12.62 16.20
N GLU A 262 0.55 -11.89 16.86
CA GLU A 262 0.83 -12.04 18.29
C GLU A 262 -0.14 -11.20 19.13
N ALA A 263 -0.46 -11.67 20.33
CA ALA A 263 -1.23 -10.88 21.28
C ALA A 263 -0.43 -9.65 21.73
N ILE A 264 -1.07 -8.49 21.79
CA ILE A 264 -0.51 -7.25 22.34
C ILE A 264 -0.88 -7.06 23.82
N THR A 265 -0.12 -6.26 24.55
CA THR A 265 -0.44 -5.85 25.93
C THR A 265 -1.51 -4.75 25.96
N GLU A 266 -2.11 -4.51 27.13
CA GLU A 266 -3.06 -3.41 27.32
C GLU A 266 -2.40 -2.03 27.09
N GLU A 267 -1.13 -1.88 27.45
CA GLU A 267 -0.34 -0.66 27.21
C GLU A 267 -0.10 -0.45 25.70
N GLU A 268 0.30 -1.49 24.97
CA GLU A 268 0.47 -1.45 23.51
C GLU A 268 -0.87 -1.14 22.82
N GLN A 269 -1.97 -1.72 23.29
CA GLN A 269 -3.30 -1.45 22.76
C GLN A 269 -3.69 0.02 22.91
N GLN A 270 -3.57 0.59 24.13
CA GLN A 270 -3.89 1.99 24.38
C GLN A 270 -3.02 2.93 23.53
N LEU A 271 -1.75 2.59 23.34
CA LEU A 271 -0.82 3.36 22.52
C LEU A 271 -1.21 3.36 21.04
N LEU A 272 -1.61 2.20 20.50
CA LEU A 272 -2.07 2.08 19.13
C LEU A 272 -3.43 2.76 18.94
N GLU A 273 -4.36 2.66 19.90
CA GLU A 273 -5.63 3.39 19.86
C GLU A 273 -5.45 4.92 19.86
N ALA A 274 -4.36 5.43 20.45
CA ALA A 274 -4.01 6.85 20.42
C ALA A 274 -3.26 7.29 19.14
N THR A 275 -2.94 6.35 18.23
CA THR A 275 -2.18 6.61 17.01
C THR A 275 -3.11 6.84 15.83
N THR A 276 -2.80 7.85 15.01
CA THR A 276 -3.54 8.11 13.78
C THR A 276 -3.06 7.17 12.69
N PHE A 277 -3.96 6.37 12.14
CA PHE A 277 -3.67 5.47 11.02
C PHE A 277 -4.39 5.86 9.74
N VAL A 278 -3.68 5.70 8.63
CA VAL A 278 -4.26 5.72 7.28
C VAL A 278 -3.79 4.47 6.56
N ILE A 279 -4.71 3.68 6.05
CA ILE A 279 -4.38 2.45 5.33
C ILE A 279 -4.74 2.59 3.86
N SER A 280 -3.81 2.24 2.98
CA SER A 280 -4.10 1.96 1.57
C SER A 280 -3.99 0.46 1.32
N ILE A 281 -5.00 -0.13 0.66
CA ILE A 281 -5.06 -1.57 0.38
C ILE A 281 -5.20 -1.84 -1.12
N SER A 282 -4.64 -2.96 -1.57
CA SER A 282 -4.75 -3.39 -2.97
C SER A 282 -6.17 -3.89 -3.23
N ARG A 283 -6.85 -3.35 -4.23
CA ARG A 283 -8.20 -3.75 -4.64
C ARG A 283 -8.22 -4.19 -6.09
N GLY A 284 -8.51 -5.48 -6.29
CA GLY A 284 -8.74 -6.09 -7.59
C GLY A 284 -7.74 -5.64 -8.65
N TRP A 285 -8.24 -5.25 -9.82
CA TRP A 285 -7.38 -4.87 -10.95
C TRP A 285 -6.85 -3.44 -10.88
N ASN A 286 -7.19 -2.65 -9.86
CA ASN A 286 -6.87 -1.22 -9.82
C ASN A 286 -5.60 -0.89 -9.00
N GLY A 287 -4.94 -1.88 -8.41
CA GLY A 287 -3.79 -1.66 -7.51
C GLY A 287 -4.24 -1.15 -6.15
N LEU A 288 -3.46 -0.31 -5.45
CA LEU A 288 -3.92 0.31 -4.21
C LEU A 288 -5.06 1.30 -4.51
N GLU A 289 -6.25 1.02 -4.00
CA GLU A 289 -7.36 1.96 -4.04
C GLU A 289 -7.97 2.15 -2.66
N ILE A 290 -8.12 3.44 -2.31
CA ILE A 290 -8.84 3.99 -1.16
C ILE A 290 -8.00 4.01 0.13
N PRO A 291 -7.49 5.19 0.55
CA PRO A 291 -7.05 5.38 1.92
C PRO A 291 -8.25 5.28 2.86
N ILE A 292 -8.33 4.22 3.63
CA ILE A 292 -9.31 4.05 4.70
C ILE A 292 -8.66 4.55 5.98
N SER A 293 -9.35 5.44 6.69
CA SER A 293 -8.95 5.80 8.04
C SER A 293 -9.50 4.75 8.99
N MET A 294 -8.67 4.24 9.88
CA MET A 294 -9.08 3.29 10.90
C MET A 294 -9.42 4.01 12.20
N GLU A 295 -10.30 3.42 12.98
CA GLU A 295 -10.58 3.82 14.35
C GLU A 295 -10.06 2.73 15.32
N GLY A 296 -8.73 2.63 15.47
CA GLY A 296 -8.07 1.82 16.49
C GLY A 296 -7.67 0.39 16.07
N VAL A 297 -7.44 -0.47 17.06
CA VAL A 297 -6.77 -1.79 16.91
C VAL A 297 -7.65 -2.87 16.30
N ASN A 298 -8.96 -2.87 16.57
CA ASN A 298 -9.87 -3.90 16.03
C ASN A 298 -9.90 -3.88 14.49
N ASP A 299 -9.90 -2.68 13.91
CA ASP A 299 -9.80 -2.50 12.46
C ASP A 299 -8.49 -3.08 11.91
N PHE A 300 -7.43 -3.17 12.73
CA PHE A 300 -6.11 -3.68 12.34
C PHE A 300 -6.10 -5.21 12.27
N GLU A 301 -6.71 -5.89 13.23
CA GLU A 301 -6.84 -7.36 13.18
C GLU A 301 -7.67 -7.81 11.97
N ASP A 302 -8.80 -7.15 11.72
CA ASP A 302 -9.65 -7.40 10.54
C ASP A 302 -8.86 -7.17 9.24
N PHE A 303 -8.03 -6.13 9.24
CA PHE A 303 -7.16 -5.80 8.12
C PHE A 303 -6.03 -6.81 7.88
N THR A 304 -5.32 -7.26 8.92
CA THR A 304 -4.29 -8.30 8.79
C THR A 304 -4.93 -9.61 8.34
N SER A 305 -6.11 -9.95 8.89
CA SER A 305 -6.88 -11.10 8.44
C SER A 305 -7.24 -11.00 6.96
N MET A 306 -7.61 -9.81 6.46
CA MET A 306 -7.89 -9.60 5.04
C MET A 306 -6.66 -9.91 4.17
N LEU A 307 -5.45 -9.48 4.56
CA LEU A 307 -4.21 -9.77 3.84
C LEU A 307 -3.89 -11.28 3.75
N GLU A 308 -4.33 -12.06 4.74
CA GLU A 308 -4.14 -13.51 4.80
C GLU A 308 -5.33 -14.32 4.25
N SER A 309 -6.49 -13.68 4.08
CA SER A 309 -7.71 -14.37 3.66
C SER A 309 -7.73 -14.64 2.15
N GLY A 310 -8.05 -15.89 1.78
CA GLY A 310 -8.34 -16.28 0.40
C GLY A 310 -9.81 -16.08 -0.02
N SER A 311 -10.64 -15.53 0.89
CA SER A 311 -12.06 -15.29 0.68
C SER A 311 -12.34 -13.91 0.10
N GLU A 312 -13.51 -13.75 -0.53
CA GLU A 312 -14.05 -12.43 -0.82
C GLU A 312 -14.33 -11.70 0.49
N ASP A 313 -13.76 -10.50 0.65
CA ASP A 313 -14.00 -9.65 1.80
C ASP A 313 -15.34 -8.90 1.63
N PRO A 314 -16.31 -9.08 2.53
CA PRO A 314 -17.61 -8.42 2.45
C PRO A 314 -17.61 -6.93 2.83
N LEU A 315 -16.60 -6.44 3.56
CA LEU A 315 -16.45 -5.05 4.00
C LEU A 315 -15.70 -4.19 2.98
N TYR A 316 -14.65 -4.74 2.38
CA TYR A 316 -13.77 -4.02 1.45
C TYR A 316 -14.00 -4.38 -0.02
N GLY A 317 -14.78 -5.42 -0.30
CA GLY A 317 -15.37 -5.71 -1.61
C GLY A 317 -14.34 -5.77 -2.74
N GLU A 318 -13.64 -6.90 -2.88
CA GLU A 318 -13.33 -7.57 -4.16
C GLU A 318 -12.23 -8.64 -4.03
N GLY A 319 -12.37 -9.69 -4.86
CA GLY A 319 -11.26 -10.48 -5.39
C GLY A 319 -10.80 -11.67 -4.55
N LYS A 320 -11.54 -12.78 -4.63
CA LYS A 320 -11.10 -14.14 -4.28
C LYS A 320 -9.66 -14.51 -4.74
N TYR A 321 -9.14 -13.82 -5.76
CA TYR A 321 -7.87 -14.11 -6.43
C TYR A 321 -6.82 -12.98 -6.32
N GLY A 322 -7.06 -11.95 -5.50
CA GLY A 322 -6.11 -10.85 -5.29
C GLY A 322 -6.07 -9.80 -6.42
N ALA A 323 -5.07 -8.94 -6.32
CA ALA A 323 -4.76 -7.78 -7.16
C ALA A 323 -3.34 -7.88 -7.73
N ILE A 324 -3.00 -7.11 -8.77
CA ILE A 324 -1.58 -6.91 -9.09
C ILE A 324 -0.95 -6.15 -7.92
N VAL A 325 0.11 -6.71 -7.32
CA VAL A 325 0.79 -6.13 -6.16
C VAL A 325 2.23 -5.73 -6.46
N SER A 326 2.87 -6.39 -7.41
CA SER A 326 4.19 -6.03 -7.90
C SER A 326 4.44 -6.59 -9.30
N TYR A 327 5.49 -6.09 -9.96
CA TYR A 327 5.92 -6.57 -11.27
C TYR A 327 7.45 -6.51 -11.40
N GLU A 328 7.99 -7.31 -12.33
CA GLU A 328 9.40 -7.29 -12.71
C GLU A 328 9.54 -6.82 -14.15
N LEU A 329 10.66 -6.16 -14.43
CA LEU A 329 11.01 -5.67 -15.75
C LEU A 329 12.30 -6.33 -16.23
N ARG A 330 12.40 -6.56 -17.54
CA ARG A 330 13.63 -7.02 -18.18
C ARG A 330 14.01 -6.16 -19.36
N HIS A 331 15.31 -5.99 -19.56
CA HIS A 331 15.86 -5.35 -20.75
C HIS A 331 15.55 -6.21 -21.98
N ILE A 332 15.08 -5.57 -23.05
CA ILE A 332 14.64 -6.29 -24.26
C ILE A 332 15.80 -6.98 -25.00
N ASP A 333 17.00 -6.42 -24.91
CA ASP A 333 18.20 -6.84 -25.62
C ASP A 333 19.00 -7.91 -24.86
N THR A 334 19.12 -7.76 -23.54
CA THR A 334 19.89 -8.69 -22.70
C THR A 334 19.04 -9.73 -22.00
N ASN A 335 17.72 -9.51 -21.90
CA ASN A 335 16.80 -10.29 -21.07
C ASN A 335 17.19 -10.30 -19.58
N GLU A 336 18.06 -9.40 -19.13
CA GLU A 336 18.44 -9.25 -17.73
C GLU A 336 17.38 -8.44 -16.97
N LEU A 337 17.25 -8.69 -15.66
CA LEU A 337 16.35 -7.90 -14.80
C LEU A 337 16.78 -6.44 -14.81
N ALA A 338 15.81 -5.54 -15.02
CA ALA A 338 16.04 -4.12 -14.98
C ALA A 338 15.97 -3.62 -13.53
N GLU A 339 17.04 -2.96 -13.09
CA GLU A 339 17.16 -2.34 -11.77
C GLU A 339 16.99 -0.82 -11.88
N VAL A 340 16.22 -0.23 -10.97
CA VAL A 340 16.15 1.23 -10.78
C VAL A 340 16.56 1.58 -9.35
N THR A 341 17.50 2.50 -9.23
CA THR A 341 17.90 3.08 -7.95
C THR A 341 17.13 4.38 -7.69
N PHE A 342 16.47 4.45 -6.53
CA PHE A 342 15.84 5.66 -6.02
C PHE A 342 16.72 6.24 -4.91
N SER A 343 16.82 7.57 -4.85
CA SER A 343 17.56 8.27 -3.80
C SER A 343 16.74 9.41 -3.22
N ALA A 344 16.83 9.59 -1.91
CA ALA A 344 16.18 10.69 -1.20
C ALA A 344 17.17 11.36 -0.25
N ALA A 345 17.09 12.68 -0.18
CA ALA A 345 17.78 13.49 0.82
C ALA A 345 16.76 14.00 1.84
N TYR A 346 17.00 13.75 3.13
CA TYR A 346 16.06 14.09 4.19
C TYR A 346 16.78 14.25 5.53
N GLU A 347 16.12 14.88 6.49
CA GLU A 347 16.68 15.11 7.82
C GLU A 347 16.14 14.10 8.82
N VAL A 348 16.99 13.69 9.77
CA VAL A 348 16.60 12.81 10.87
C VAL A 348 16.90 13.45 12.23
N PRO A 349 16.06 13.19 13.24
CA PRO A 349 16.31 13.67 14.58
C PRO A 349 17.51 12.93 15.19
N LYS A 350 18.40 13.70 15.81
CA LYS A 350 19.55 13.24 16.58
C LYS A 350 19.47 13.84 17.96
N PHE A 351 19.34 12.98 18.95
CA PHE A 351 19.36 13.38 20.35
C PHE A 351 20.81 13.65 20.75
N VAL A 352 21.10 14.89 21.15
CA VAL A 352 22.41 15.28 21.68
C VAL A 352 22.33 15.21 23.21
N GLU A 353 23.30 14.54 23.83
CA GLU A 353 23.46 14.45 25.29
C GLU A 353 24.08 15.70 25.90
#